data_AF-A0A7C8ZFH8-F1
#
_entry.id   AF-A0A7C8ZFH8-F1
#
_cell.length_a   1.000
_cell.length_b   1.000
_cell.length_c   1.000
_cell.angle_alpha   90.00
_cell.angle_beta   90.00
_cell.angle_gamma   90.00
#
_symmetry.space_group_name_H-M   'P 1'
#
loop_
_entity.id
_entity.type
_entity.pdbx_description
1 polymer ?
#
loop_
_entity_poly.entity_id
_entity_poly.type
_entity_poly.pdbx_seq_one_letter_code
_entity_poly.pdbx_strand_id
1 'polypeptide(L)'
;ESGAKGCEVIVSGKLRAQRAKSMKFKDGYMISSGQPVNEYIDSAVRHVLLRQGVLGIKVKIMLEWDPKGKQGPPTPLPDLVTIHPPKEEEVLIQPPVLTTNIEVEVPVPVPVA
;
A
#
# COMPACT_ATOMS: atom_id res chain seq x y z
N GLU A 1 17.97 -3.98 -5.47
CA GLU A 1 17.55 -3.20 -4.28
C GLU A 1 16.51 -4.02 -3.54
N SER A 2 16.66 -4.24 -2.22
CA SER A 2 15.88 -5.25 -1.46
C SER A 2 14.43 -4.86 -1.13
N GLY A 3 13.82 -3.90 -1.85
CA GLY A 3 12.41 -3.55 -1.71
C GLY A 3 12.00 -2.90 -0.38
N ALA A 4 12.94 -2.38 0.41
CA ALA A 4 12.59 -1.65 1.63
C ALA A 4 12.00 -0.27 1.29
N LYS A 5 10.98 0.16 2.04
CA LYS A 5 10.33 1.48 1.83
C LYS A 5 11.24 2.65 2.24
N GLY A 6 12.17 2.38 3.17
CA GLY A 6 13.19 3.33 3.58
C GLY A 6 14.22 2.72 4.51
N CYS A 7 15.34 3.40 4.65
CA CYS A 7 16.48 2.99 5.45
C CYS A 7 17.10 4.20 6.16
N GLU A 8 17.45 4.03 7.44
CA GLU A 8 18.23 4.99 8.20
C GLU A 8 19.44 4.26 8.80
N VAL A 9 20.65 4.70 8.42
CA VAL A 9 21.92 4.19 8.94
C VAL A 9 22.62 5.29 9.72
N ILE A 10 22.85 5.05 11.00
CA ILE A 10 23.60 5.93 11.88
C ILE A 10 24.93 5.27 12.21
N VAL A 11 26.02 5.90 11.81
CA VAL A 11 27.38 5.51 12.19
C VAL A 11 27.89 6.50 13.22
N SER A 12 28.14 6.03 14.43
CA SER A 12 28.61 6.84 15.55
C SER A 12 29.98 6.39 16.04
N GLY A 13 30.81 7.34 16.45
CA GLY A 13 32.10 7.07 17.10
C GLY A 13 33.23 7.95 16.58
N LYS A 14 34.46 7.52 16.81
CA LYS A 14 35.67 8.22 16.37
C LYS A 14 35.93 7.92 14.90
N LEU A 15 35.35 8.73 14.01
CA LEU A 15 35.42 8.53 12.55
C LEU A 15 36.79 8.93 11.98
N ARG A 16 37.16 10.21 12.09
CA ARG A 16 38.43 10.74 11.58
C ARG A 16 39.24 11.51 12.63
N ALA A 17 38.57 12.08 13.62
CA ALA A 17 39.19 12.89 14.67
C ALA A 17 39.04 12.21 16.05
N GLN A 18 39.75 12.72 17.05
CA GLN A 18 39.67 12.22 18.44
C GLN A 18 38.27 12.35 19.06
N ARG A 19 37.49 13.33 18.60
CA ARG A 19 36.11 13.55 19.07
C ARG A 19 35.13 12.63 18.33
N ALA A 20 34.19 12.06 19.08
CA ALA A 20 33.12 11.28 18.49
C ALA A 20 32.23 12.17 17.59
N LYS A 21 31.84 11.63 16.44
CA LYS A 21 30.88 12.23 15.50
C LYS A 21 29.87 11.16 15.10
N SER A 22 28.64 11.59 14.83
CA SER A 22 27.59 10.72 14.30
C SER A 22 27.25 11.17 12.89
N MET A 23 27.34 10.25 11.94
CA MET A 23 26.86 10.43 10.58
C MET A 23 25.53 9.71 10.46
N LYS A 24 24.49 10.44 10.06
CA LYS A 24 23.16 9.89 9.79
C LYS A 24 22.93 9.92 8.28
N PHE A 25 22.73 8.74 7.72
CA PHE A 25 22.31 8.53 6.35
C PHE A 25 20.84 8.11 6.39
N LYS A 26 19.99 8.82 5.66
CA LYS A 26 18.57 8.51 5.54
C LYS A 26 18.23 8.44 4.07
N ASP A 27 17.45 7.45 3.70
CA ASP A 27 16.95 7.29 2.34
C ASP A 27 15.55 6.68 2.37
N GLY A 28 14.69 7.13 1.47
CA GLY A 28 13.27 6.74 1.41
C GLY A 28 12.40 7.28 2.57
N TYR A 29 11.30 6.58 2.82
CA TYR A 29 10.29 6.96 3.81
C TYR A 29 10.54 6.26 5.15
N MET A 30 10.47 7.02 6.25
CA MET A 30 10.74 6.51 7.60
C MET A 30 9.76 7.11 8.60
N ILE A 31 9.01 6.24 9.29
CA ILE A 31 8.12 6.64 10.39
C ILE A 31 8.95 6.72 11.68
N SER A 32 8.66 7.69 12.54
CA SER A 32 9.41 7.88 13.80
C SER A 32 8.53 7.77 15.06
N SER A 33 7.20 7.70 14.91
CA SER A 33 6.25 7.77 16.03
C SER A 33 5.08 6.80 15.89
N GLY A 34 4.50 6.44 17.04
CA GLY A 34 3.30 5.59 17.13
C GLY A 34 3.60 4.09 17.17
N GLN A 35 2.53 3.29 17.24
CA GLN A 35 2.59 1.83 17.17
C GLN A 35 3.24 1.27 15.88
N PRO A 36 3.07 1.85 14.68
CA PRO A 36 3.69 1.29 13.47
C PRO A 36 5.22 1.29 13.53
N VAL A 37 5.86 2.06 14.40
CA VAL A 37 7.32 1.98 14.62
C VAL A 37 7.75 0.59 15.07
N ASN A 38 6.98 -0.06 15.95
CA ASN A 38 7.36 -1.36 16.50
C ASN A 38 7.09 -2.51 15.53
N GLU A 39 6.10 -2.36 14.65
CA GLU A 39 5.68 -3.39 13.70
C GLU A 39 6.43 -3.27 12.37
N TYR A 40 6.61 -2.05 11.85
CA TYR A 40 7.20 -1.82 10.53
C TYR A 40 8.71 -1.60 10.53
N ILE A 41 9.32 -1.23 11.66
CA ILE A 41 10.73 -0.86 11.70
C ILE A 41 11.52 -1.95 12.41
N ASP A 42 12.34 -2.64 11.65
CA ASP A 42 13.39 -3.47 12.23
C ASP A 42 14.60 -2.58 12.55
N SER A 43 15.10 -2.68 13.77
CA SER A 43 16.24 -1.90 14.23
C SER A 43 17.31 -2.78 14.83
N ALA A 44 18.54 -2.61 14.34
CA ALA A 44 19.69 -3.37 14.79
C ALA A 44 20.81 -2.42 15.21
N VAL A 45 21.41 -2.69 16.37
CA VAL A 45 22.62 -2.02 16.83
C VAL A 45 23.75 -3.04 16.88
N ARG A 46 24.89 -2.69 16.29
CA ARG A 46 26.12 -3.48 16.33
C ARG A 46 27.31 -2.59 16.59
N HIS A 47 28.33 -3.19 17.21
CA HIS A 47 29.57 -2.53 17.54
C HIS A 47 30.69 -3.14 16.71
N VAL A 48 31.55 -2.28 16.14
CA VAL A 48 32.71 -2.69 15.37
C VAL A 48 33.95 -2.20 16.11
N LEU A 49 34.86 -3.12 16.41
CA LEU A 49 36.14 -2.79 17.02
C LEU A 49 37.13 -2.34 15.95
N LEU A 50 37.68 -1.15 16.10
CA LEU A 50 38.80 -0.64 15.32
C LEU A 50 39.97 -0.33 16.26
N ARG A 51 41.18 -0.21 15.70
CA ARG A 51 42.36 0.18 16.47
C ARG A 51 42.21 1.54 17.18
N GLN A 52 41.42 2.46 16.61
CA GLN A 52 41.17 3.78 17.21
C GLN A 52 40.10 3.78 18.32
N GLY A 53 39.38 2.67 18.49
CA GLY A 53 38.27 2.52 19.43
C GLY A 53 37.09 1.76 18.82
N VAL A 54 35.92 1.84 19.45
CA VAL A 54 34.72 1.15 18.98
C VAL A 54 33.83 2.11 18.18
N LEU A 55 33.36 1.68 17.01
CA LEU A 55 32.30 2.32 16.25
C LEU A 55 30.96 1.67 16.57
N GLY A 56 29.92 2.48 16.75
CA GLY A 56 28.53 2.05 16.81
C GLY A 56 27.86 2.18 15.45
N ILE A 57 27.21 1.12 15.00
CA ILE A 57 26.36 1.14 13.82
C ILE A 57 24.94 0.85 14.29
N LYS A 58 24.03 1.77 14.01
CA LYS A 58 22.59 1.58 14.20
C LYS A 58 21.91 1.65 12.84
N VAL A 59 21.25 0.57 12.47
CA VAL A 59 20.47 0.48 11.23
C VAL A 59 18.99 0.40 11.61
N LYS A 60 18.15 1.16 10.91
CA LYS A 60 16.70 1.05 10.94
C LYS A 60 16.22 0.82 9.52
N ILE A 61 15.44 -0.23 9.30
CA ILE A 61 14.86 -0.57 8.00
C ILE A 61 13.35 -0.52 8.13
N MET A 62 12.69 0.27 7.27
CA MET A 62 11.25 0.26 7.17
C MET A 62 10.81 -0.82 6.18
N LEU A 63 10.10 -1.82 6.69
CA LEU A 63 9.55 -2.93 5.94
C LEU A 63 8.38 -2.46 5.06
N GLU A 64 8.16 -3.15 3.95
CA GLU A 64 6.99 -2.92 3.10
C GLU A 64 5.76 -3.63 3.69
N TRP A 65 4.57 -3.07 3.47
CA TRP A 65 3.32 -3.75 3.82
C TRP A 65 3.09 -4.93 2.86
N ASP A 66 2.92 -6.13 3.40
CA ASP A 66 2.65 -7.34 2.62
C ASP A 66 1.39 -8.03 3.16
N PRO A 67 0.30 -8.13 2.38
CA PRO A 67 -0.91 -8.84 2.81
C PRO A 67 -0.67 -10.33 3.08
N LYS A 68 0.43 -10.92 2.58
CA LYS A 68 0.82 -12.32 2.81
C LYS A 68 1.72 -12.50 4.03
N GLY A 69 2.19 -11.41 4.65
CA GLY A 69 2.96 -11.43 5.89
C GLY A 69 4.34 -12.11 5.79
N LYS A 70 4.92 -12.27 4.60
CA LYS A 70 6.22 -12.96 4.45
C LYS A 70 7.40 -12.04 4.74
N GLN A 71 7.32 -10.80 4.29
CA GLN A 71 8.43 -9.84 4.37
C GLN A 71 8.12 -8.64 5.26
N GLY A 72 6.87 -8.43 5.66
CA GLY A 72 6.49 -7.31 6.49
C GLY A 72 5.13 -7.50 7.16
N PRO A 73 4.66 -6.49 7.91
CA PRO A 73 3.42 -6.58 8.67
C PRO A 73 2.19 -6.75 7.77
N PRO A 74 1.21 -7.60 8.16
CA PRO A 74 -0.05 -7.74 7.43
C PRO A 74 -0.99 -6.54 7.65
N THR A 75 -0.84 -5.83 8.77
CA THR A 75 -1.65 -4.66 9.13
C THR A 75 -1.22 -3.45 8.30
N PRO A 76 -2.08 -2.85 7.47
CA PRO A 76 -1.72 -1.65 6.70
C PRO A 76 -1.43 -0.46 7.62
N LEU A 77 -0.69 0.52 7.10
CA LEU A 77 -0.49 1.79 7.81
C LEU A 77 -1.85 2.46 8.06
N PRO A 78 -2.06 3.06 9.25
CA PRO A 78 -3.35 3.63 9.63
C PRO A 78 -3.78 4.79 8.72
N ASP A 79 -2.82 5.46 8.10
CA ASP A 79 -3.07 6.61 7.22
C ASP A 79 -3.33 6.19 5.76
N LEU A 80 -3.12 4.92 5.39
CA LEU A 80 -3.25 4.44 4.02
C LEU A 80 -4.65 3.85 3.77
N VAL A 81 -5.53 4.66 3.18
CA VAL A 81 -6.88 4.24 2.79
C VAL A 81 -6.90 3.84 1.31
N THR A 82 -7.33 2.60 1.02
CA THR A 82 -7.54 2.11 -0.35
C THR A 82 -8.97 2.38 -0.80
N ILE A 83 -9.13 3.30 -1.75
CA ILE A 83 -10.44 3.62 -2.34
C ILE A 83 -10.66 2.66 -3.51
N HIS A 84 -11.62 1.75 -3.37
CA HIS A 84 -12.00 0.87 -4.47
C HIS A 84 -12.88 1.62 -5.48
N PRO A 85 -12.65 1.45 -6.79
CA PRO A 85 -13.52 2.03 -7.79
C PRO A 85 -14.95 1.46 -7.66
N PRO A 86 -15.98 2.25 -7.99
CA PRO A 86 -17.34 1.77 -7.98
C PRO A 86 -17.47 0.57 -8.92
N LYS A 87 -18.17 -0.46 -8.47
CA LYS A 87 -18.51 -1.60 -9.32
C LYS A 87 -19.40 -1.09 -10.45
N GLU A 88 -19.09 -1.45 -11.70
CA GLU A 88 -19.96 -1.17 -12.83
C GLU A 88 -21.29 -1.88 -12.59
N GLU A 89 -22.36 -1.11 -12.37
CA GLU A 89 -23.72 -1.63 -12.42
C GLU A 89 -24.00 -1.98 -13.88
N GLU A 90 -24.16 -3.28 -14.16
CA GLU A 90 -24.83 -3.69 -15.38
C GLU A 90 -26.22 -3.06 -15.33
N VAL A 91 -26.43 -2.04 -16.16
CA VAL A 91 -27.75 -1.49 -16.42
C VAL A 91 -28.60 -2.68 -16.81
N LEU A 92 -29.51 -3.10 -15.93
CA LEU A 92 -30.50 -4.12 -16.24
C LEU A 92 -31.29 -3.58 -17.42
N ILE A 93 -30.92 -4.00 -18.63
CA ILE A 93 -31.69 -3.76 -19.84
C ILE A 93 -33.01 -4.45 -19.55
N GLN A 94 -34.04 -3.66 -19.27
CA GLN A 94 -35.39 -4.18 -19.13
C GLN A 94 -35.67 -5.02 -20.39
N PRO A 95 -36.14 -6.26 -20.26
CA PRO A 95 -36.42 -7.08 -21.43
C PRO A 95 -37.38 -6.30 -22.35
N PRO A 96 -37.15 -6.29 -23.67
CA PRO A 96 -38.01 -5.55 -24.59
C PRO A 96 -39.43 -6.11 -24.44
N VAL A 97 -40.37 -5.23 -24.09
CA VAL A 97 -41.80 -5.52 -24.17
C VAL A 97 -42.13 -5.87 -25.63
N LEU A 98 -42.34 -7.16 -25.89
CA LEU A 98 -42.85 -7.65 -27.16
C LEU A 98 -44.25 -7.08 -27.35
N THR A 99 -44.39 -6.07 -28.20
CA THR A 99 -45.70 -5.63 -28.71
C THR A 99 -46.26 -6.76 -29.57
N THR A 100 -47.14 -7.58 -29.00
CA THR A 100 -48.02 -8.43 -29.81
C THR A 100 -48.98 -7.52 -30.57
N ASN A 101 -48.79 -7.45 -31.88
CA ASN A 101 -49.73 -6.84 -32.80
C ASN A 101 -51.09 -7.53 -32.64
N ILE A 102 -52.02 -6.85 -31.97
CA ILE A 102 -53.43 -7.20 -32.02
C ILE A 102 -53.93 -6.64 -33.35
N GLU A 103 -54.01 -7.50 -34.35
CA GLU A 103 -54.74 -7.24 -35.59
C GLU A 103 -56.20 -6.99 -35.22
N VAL A 104 -56.61 -5.72 -35.29
CA VAL A 104 -58.04 -5.37 -35.31
C VAL A 104 -58.51 -5.63 -36.74
N GLU A 105 -58.99 -6.85 -37.00
CA GLU A 105 -59.80 -7.13 -38.18
C GLU A 105 -61.10 -6.33 -38.07
N VAL A 106 -61.23 -5.33 -38.94
CA VAL A 106 -62.49 -4.61 -39.16
C VAL A 106 -63.33 -5.47 -40.09
N PRO A 107 -64.51 -5.98 -39.70
CA PRO A 107 -65.39 -6.62 -40.67
C PRO A 107 -66.24 -5.55 -41.34
N VAL A 108 -66.00 -5.35 -42.64
CA VAL A 108 -66.98 -4.80 -43.59
C VAL A 108 -66.98 -5.75 -44.80
N PRO A 109 -68.03 -5.83 -45.64
CA PRO A 109 -69.48 -5.61 -45.47
C PRO A 109 -70.27 -6.86 -45.90
N VAL A 110 -71.60 -6.90 -45.73
CA VAL A 110 -72.48 -7.63 -46.67
C VAL A 110 -73.68 -6.76 -47.05
N PRO A 111 -73.96 -6.54 -48.34
CA PRO A 111 -75.08 -5.74 -48.81
C PRO A 111 -76.32 -6.61 -49.18
N VAL A 112 -77.46 -5.93 -49.25
CA VAL A 112 -78.70 -6.25 -49.99
C VAL A 112 -79.71 -7.24 -49.37
N ALA A 113 -80.85 -6.70 -48.92
CA ALA A 113 -82.15 -6.80 -49.61
C ALA A 113 -83.07 -5.65 -49.17
#